data_AF-A0A1H5B2H5-F1
#
_entry.id   AF-A0A1H5B2H5-F1
#
_cell.length_a   1.000
_cell.length_b   1.000
_cell.length_c   1.000
_cell.angle_alpha   90.00
_cell.angle_beta   90.00
_cell.angle_gamma   90.00
#
_symmetry.space_group_name_H-M   'P 1'
#
loop_
_entity.id
_entity.type
_entity.pdbx_description
1 polymer ?
#
loop_
_entity_poly.entity_id
_entity_poly.type
_entity_poly.pdbx_seq_one_letter_code
_entity_poly.pdbx_strand_id
1 'polypeptide(L)' 'MIKLNLRLPDDLYAKAKALAATDDRSLNSWLVSLVRRTVQDSERRSAPEA' A
#
# COMPACT_ATOMS: atom_id res chain seq x y z
N MET A 1 -13.45 -7.33 8.81
CA MET A 1 -12.47 -6.31 8.33
C MET A 1 -11.83 -5.67 9.55
N ILE A 2 -10.50 -5.73 9.67
CA ILE A 2 -9.77 -5.14 10.81
C ILE A 2 -9.53 -3.65 10.51
N LYS A 3 -9.71 -2.79 11.52
CA LYS A 3 -9.45 -1.34 11.40
C LYS A 3 -8.08 -1.02 12.00
N LEU A 4 -7.17 -0.50 11.18
CA LEU A 4 -5.85 -0.05 11.60
C LEU A 4 -5.83 1.48 11.70
N ASN A 5 -5.33 2.02 12.82
CA ASN A 5 -4.99 3.43 12.94
C ASN A 5 -3.50 3.59 12.68
N LEU A 6 -3.15 4.05 11.48
CA LEU A 6 -1.78 4.36 11.09
C LEU A 6 -1.51 5.83 11.34
N ARG A 7 -0.43 6.14 12.05
CA ARG A 7 0.09 7.51 12.14
C ARG A 7 1.13 7.68 11.03
N LEU A 8 0.74 8.40 10.00
CA LEU A 8 1.62 8.78 8.90
C LEU A 8 2.06 10.23 9.14
N PRO A 9 3.34 10.58 8.90
CA PRO A 9 3.74 11.98 8.82
C PRO A 9 2.93 12.70 7.73
N ASP A 10 2.57 13.96 7.95
CA ASP A 10 1.73 14.74 7.03
C ASP A 10 2.27 14.80 5.60
N ASP A 11 3.59 14.89 5.43
CA ASP A 11 4.25 14.88 4.10
C ASP A 11 3.99 13.55 3.37
N LEU A 12 4.10 12.43 4.08
CA LEU A 12 3.86 11.11 3.51
C LEU A 12 2.37 10.91 3.20
N TYR A 13 1.48 11.41 4.05
CA TYR A 13 0.04 11.38 3.82
C TYR A 13 -0.34 12.17 2.56
N ALA A 14 0.22 13.38 2.38
CA ALA A 14 -0.04 14.21 1.20
C ALA A 14 0.41 13.52 -0.10
N LYS A 15 1.61 12.92 -0.08
CA LYS A 15 2.14 12.16 -1.23
C LYS A 15 1.29 10.93 -1.54
N ALA A 16 0.93 10.14 -0.52
CA ALA A 16 0.10 8.97 -0.68
C ALA A 16 -1.29 9.33 -1.23
N LYS A 17 -1.88 10.44 -0.77
CA LYS A 17 -3.16 10.95 -1.27
C LYS A 17 -3.07 11.40 -2.72
N ALA A 18 -2.00 12.09 -3.12
CA ALA A 18 -1.77 12.50 -4.50
C ALA A 18 -1.62 11.29 -5.44
N LEU A 19 -0.83 10.28 -5.04
CA LEU A 19 -0.67 9.05 -5.81
C LEU A 19 -1.97 8.26 -5.93
N ALA A 20 -2.76 8.17 -4.86
CA ALA A 20 -4.07 7.54 -4.90
C ALA A 20 -5.04 8.24 -5.86
N ALA A 21 -5.00 9.58 -5.90
CA ALA A 21 -5.82 10.37 -6.82
C ALA A 21 -5.42 10.16 -8.29
N THR A 22 -4.13 9.97 -8.58
CA THR A 22 -3.67 9.60 -9.93
C THR A 22 -4.21 8.25 -10.40
N ASP A 23 -4.41 7.32 -9.46
CA ASP A 23 -4.98 5.98 -9.73
C ASP A 23 -6.53 5.96 -9.77
N ASP A 24 -7.20 7.12 -9.68
CA ASP A 24 -8.67 7.28 -9.56
C ASP A 24 -9.27 6.44 -8.40
N ARG A 25 -8.50 6.28 -7.32
CA ARG A 25 -8.86 5.43 -6.17
C ARG A 25 -8.85 6.20 -4.87
N SER A 26 -9.66 5.74 -3.92
CA SER A 26 -9.55 6.20 -2.53
C SER A 26 -8.21 5.79 -1.94
N LEU A 27 -7.65 6.60 -1.05
CA LEU A 27 -6.39 6.32 -0.36
C LEU A 27 -6.39 4.93 0.30
N ASN A 28 -7.52 4.53 0.89
CA ASN A 28 -7.65 3.21 1.50
C ASN A 28 -7.53 2.07 0.47
N SER A 29 -8.18 2.20 -0.68
CA SER A 29 -8.11 1.20 -1.77
C SER A 29 -6.71 1.14 -2.39
N TRP A 30 -6.07 2.30 -2.55
CA TRP A 30 -4.69 2.42 -3.00
C TRP A 30 -3.71 1.76 -2.02
N LEU A 31 -3.82 2.04 -0.72
CA LEU A 31 -3.00 1.42 0.33
C LEU A 31 -3.16 -0.11 0.37
N VAL A 32 -4.39 -0.63 0.27
CA VAL A 32 -4.63 -2.08 0.22
C VAL A 32 -3.96 -2.71 -1.01
N SER A 33 -4.06 -2.05 -2.16
CA SER A 33 -3.40 -2.51 -3.40
C SER A 33 -1.88 -2.52 -3.27
N LEU A 34 -1.32 -1.48 -2.65
CA LEU A 34 0.11 -1.36 -2.39
C LEU A 34 0.60 -2.48 -1.46
N VAL A 35 -0.06 -2.67 -0.31
CA VAL A 35 0.29 -3.72 0.65
C VAL A 35 0.21 -5.10 0.01
N ARG A 36 -0.85 -5.38 -0.77
CA ARG A 36 -0.99 -6.65 -1.48
C ARG A 36 0.18 -6.88 -2.43
N ARG A 37 0.56 -5.88 -3.24
CA ARG A 37 1.68 -5.99 -4.17
C ARG A 37 2.99 -6.22 -3.43
N THR A 38 3.25 -5.50 -2.34
CA THR A 38 4.48 -5.65 -1.56
C THR A 38 4.59 -7.02 -0.90
N VAL A 39 3.49 -7.56 -0.36
CA VAL A 39 3.46 -8.91 0.20
C VAL A 39 3.73 -9.95 -0.89
N GLN A 40 3.02 -9.87 -2.02
CA GLN A 40 3.22 -10.79 -3.14
C GLN A 40 4.65 -10.76 -3.69
N ASP A 41 5.26 -9.57 -3.81
CA ASP A 41 6.64 -9.42 -4.24
C ASP A 41 7.63 -10.01 -3.22
N SER A 42 7.36 -9.82 -1.92
CA SER A 42 8.17 -10.39 -0.85
C SER A 42 8.08 -11.92 -0.82
N GLU A 43 6.88 -12.49 -0.99
CA GLU A 43 6.65 -13.93 -1.12
C GLU A 43 7.37 -14.49 -2.35
N ARG A 44 7.29 -13.81 -3.49
CA ARG A 44 8.00 -14.20 -4.71
C ARG A 44 9.51 -14.19 -4.53
N ARG A 45 10.07 -13.19 -3.84
CA ARG A 45 11.52 -13.13 -3.53
C ARG A 45 11.94 -14.17 -2.49
N SER A 46 11.04 -14.56 -1.60
CA SER A 46 11.31 -15.52 -0.53
C SER A 46 11.07 -16.97 -0.95
N ALA A 47 10.39 -17.20 -2.08
CA ALA A 47 10.29 -18.50 -2.72
C ALA A 47 11.67 -18.85 -3.30
N PRO A 48 12.39 -19.84 -2.73
CA PRO A 48 13.60 -20.35 -3.36
C PRO A 48 13.19 -20.99 -4.69
N GLU A 49 13.95 -20.72 -5.75
CA GLU A 49 13.99 -21.64 -6.89
C GLU A 49 14.29 -23.05 -6.34
N ALA A 50 13.33 -23.95 -6.50
CA ALA A 50 13.45 -25.37 -6.22
C ALA A 50 13.39 -26.15 -7.53
#